data_AF-A0A9P0K291-F1
#
_entry.id   AF-A0A9P0K291-F1
#
_cell.length_a   1.000
_cell.length_b   1.000
_cell.length_c   1.000
_cell.angle_alpha   90.00
_cell.angle_beta   90.00
_cell.angle_gamma   90.00
#
_symmetry.space_group_name_H-M   'P 1'
#
loop_
_entity.id
_entity.type
_entity.pdbx_description
1 polymer ?
#
loop_
_entity_poly.entity_id
_entity_poly.type
_entity_poly.pdbx_seq_one_letter_code
_entity_poly.pdbx_strand_id
1 'polypeptide(L)'
;MVREKENELCLNEKGQKMRYMNHMPNAEDFEVKCKHLKTALQCHEVSTEDVKRVREFVYRQPVKTIIDNKIAHLIEVKHPKRKKSEETLTNKGQAIRLDYFLRNINSDRLLVCQKTFLAALKISQRNILTIGKKKAEGQIIERRGGDRRSKKYEEQKNSVKKFIGNLHASESHYNQVFYRTDNDTKYQNYLKRGAELENYQPKQIELRNSIKKIKLENVETLLKKYQEDWEDNGTFAWYKNLLNERRHPTGDEEETCPESDDVDPELCDCAEEDIGLKI
;
A
#
# COMPACT_ATOMS: atom_id res chain seq x y z
N MET A 1 34.09 -6.20 -3.72
CA MET A 1 32.76 -6.83 -3.56
C MET A 1 31.70 -5.75 -3.73
N VAL A 2 31.12 -5.64 -4.92
CA VAL A 2 29.99 -4.73 -5.19
C VAL A 2 28.77 -5.40 -4.60
N ARG A 3 28.24 -4.88 -3.49
CA ARG A 3 26.95 -5.34 -2.95
C ARG A 3 25.89 -4.99 -3.99
N GLU A 4 25.34 -6.00 -4.64
CA GLU A 4 24.15 -5.87 -5.47
C GLU A 4 23.07 -5.24 -4.60
N LYS A 5 22.74 -3.98 -4.87
CA LYS A 5 21.59 -3.33 -4.25
C LYS A 5 20.37 -4.05 -4.78
N GLU A 6 19.84 -4.96 -3.96
CA GLU A 6 18.49 -5.46 -4.14
C GLU A 6 17.57 -4.23 -4.26
N ASN A 7 17.03 -4.01 -5.46
CA ASN A 7 16.04 -2.98 -5.69
C ASN A 7 14.81 -3.36 -4.86
N GLU A 8 14.66 -2.75 -3.69
CA GLU A 8 13.43 -2.82 -2.92
C GLU A 8 12.29 -2.28 -3.79
N LEU A 9 11.55 -3.20 -4.42
CA LEU A 9 10.31 -2.89 -5.11
C LEU A 9 9.42 -2.11 -4.16
N CYS A 10 8.86 -1.00 -4.64
CA CYS A 10 8.04 -0.16 -3.78
C CYS A 10 6.79 -0.94 -3.33
N LEU A 11 6.17 -0.54 -2.22
CA LEU A 11 4.97 -1.21 -1.68
C LEU A 11 3.86 -1.41 -2.74
N ASN A 12 3.72 -0.46 -3.67
CA ASN A 12 2.75 -0.56 -4.76
C ASN A 12 3.12 -1.64 -5.78
N GLU A 13 4.40 -1.79 -6.13
CA GLU A 13 4.86 -2.83 -7.05
C GLU A 13 4.71 -4.22 -6.43
N LYS A 14 4.96 -4.36 -5.12
CA LYS A 14 4.68 -5.59 -4.36
C LYS A 14 3.18 -5.92 -4.39
N GLY A 15 2.31 -4.94 -4.15
CA GLY A 15 0.86 -5.12 -4.22
C GLY A 15 0.34 -5.49 -5.62
N GLN A 16 0.89 -4.88 -6.67
CA GLN A 16 0.58 -5.26 -8.05
C GLN A 16 1.03 -6.68 -8.35
N LYS A 17 2.26 -7.04 -7.96
CA LYS A 17 2.81 -8.39 -8.14
C LYS A 17 1.90 -9.44 -7.49
N MET A 18 1.46 -9.24 -6.25
CA MET A 18 0.56 -10.16 -5.56
C MET A 18 -0.79 -10.35 -6.29
N ARG A 19 -1.39 -9.26 -6.79
CA ARG A 19 -2.66 -9.34 -7.54
C ARG A 19 -2.53 -10.19 -8.80
N TYR A 20 -1.42 -10.07 -9.54
CA TYR A 20 -1.21 -10.84 -10.76
C TYR A 20 -0.64 -12.24 -10.53
N MET A 21 0.08 -12.47 -9.43
CA MET A 21 0.51 -13.81 -9.03
C MET A 21 -0.67 -14.72 -8.69
N ASN A 22 -1.77 -14.18 -8.14
CA ASN A 22 -2.99 -14.98 -7.92
C ASN A 22 -3.71 -15.38 -9.22
N HIS A 23 -3.35 -14.78 -10.35
CA HIS A 23 -3.82 -15.17 -11.69
C HIS A 23 -2.89 -16.19 -12.39
N MET A 24 -1.91 -16.75 -11.65
CA MET A 24 -1.02 -17.83 -12.11
C MET A 24 -1.79 -19.07 -12.62
N PRO A 25 -1.11 -19.95 -13.39
CA PRO A 25 -1.73 -20.73 -14.46
C PRO A 25 -2.43 -21.98 -13.95
N ASN A 26 -3.29 -21.87 -12.94
CA ASN A 26 -4.26 -22.92 -12.73
C ASN A 26 -5.37 -22.79 -13.79
N ALA A 27 -5.18 -23.51 -14.90
CA ALA A 27 -6.12 -23.59 -16.01
C ALA A 27 -7.26 -24.60 -15.74
N GLU A 28 -7.23 -25.31 -14.61
CA GLU A 28 -8.23 -26.35 -14.28
C GLU A 28 -9.64 -25.78 -14.19
N ASP A 29 -9.80 -24.53 -13.75
CA ASP A 29 -11.12 -23.86 -13.69
C ASP A 29 -11.64 -23.35 -15.05
N PHE A 30 -10.89 -23.55 -16.14
CA PHE A 30 -11.33 -23.03 -17.44
C PHE A 30 -12.40 -23.92 -18.06
N GLU A 31 -13.62 -23.42 -18.05
CA GLU A 31 -14.75 -24.01 -18.75
C GLU A 31 -15.14 -23.15 -19.97
N VAL A 32 -15.20 -23.77 -21.15
CA VAL A 32 -15.68 -23.12 -22.38
C VAL A 32 -17.19 -22.95 -22.30
N LYS A 33 -17.64 -21.81 -21.80
CA LYS A 33 -19.08 -21.54 -21.59
C LYS A 33 -19.89 -21.29 -22.87
N CYS A 34 -19.28 -21.23 -24.05
CA CYS A 34 -19.97 -20.85 -25.27
C CYS A 34 -20.15 -22.02 -26.25
N LYS A 35 -21.33 -22.10 -26.88
CA LYS A 35 -21.70 -23.13 -27.86
C LYS A 35 -21.66 -22.60 -29.31
N HIS A 36 -20.68 -21.75 -29.63
CA HIS A 36 -20.55 -21.20 -30.99
C HIS A 36 -20.06 -22.30 -31.94
N LEU A 37 -21.00 -22.94 -32.66
CA LEU A 37 -20.73 -24.00 -33.63
C LEU A 37 -20.67 -23.49 -35.08
N LYS A 38 -21.07 -22.25 -35.33
CA LYS A 38 -21.24 -21.71 -36.68
C LYS A 38 -20.60 -20.32 -36.83
N THR A 39 -19.89 -20.18 -37.95
CA THR A 39 -19.71 -19.00 -38.84
C THR A 39 -18.52 -18.04 -38.75
N ALA A 40 -17.67 -18.04 -37.72
CA ALA A 40 -16.36 -17.33 -37.76
C ALA A 40 -15.51 -17.56 -36.52
N LEU A 41 -16.16 -17.89 -35.40
CA LEU A 41 -15.53 -18.00 -34.09
C LEU A 41 -15.12 -19.45 -33.83
N GLN A 42 -13.85 -19.65 -33.51
CA GLN A 42 -13.22 -20.93 -33.25
C GLN A 42 -13.16 -21.22 -31.73
N CYS A 43 -14.21 -20.89 -30.99
CA CYS A 43 -14.18 -21.01 -29.53
C CYS A 43 -14.12 -22.47 -29.04
N HIS A 44 -14.63 -23.40 -29.85
CA HIS A 44 -14.65 -24.83 -29.54
C HIS A 44 -13.29 -25.50 -29.76
N GLU A 45 -12.41 -24.88 -30.56
CA GLU A 45 -11.06 -25.37 -30.84
C GLU A 45 -10.06 -25.01 -29.72
N VAL A 46 -10.47 -24.19 -28.75
CA VAL A 46 -9.62 -23.74 -27.65
C VAL A 46 -9.53 -24.83 -26.60
N SER A 47 -8.36 -25.46 -26.49
CA SER A 47 -8.06 -26.44 -25.44
C SER A 47 -7.67 -25.76 -24.11
N THR A 48 -7.70 -26.53 -23.01
CA THR A 48 -7.21 -26.09 -21.71
C THR A 48 -5.70 -25.83 -21.73
N GLU A 49 -4.95 -26.59 -22.53
CA GLU A 49 -3.50 -26.40 -22.75
C GLU A 49 -3.19 -25.08 -23.46
N ASP A 50 -4.01 -24.68 -24.44
CA ASP A 50 -3.89 -23.39 -25.11
C ASP A 50 -4.04 -22.24 -24.11
N VAL A 51 -5.07 -22.32 -23.27
CA VAL A 51 -5.33 -21.32 -22.23
C VAL A 51 -4.17 -21.26 -21.24
N LYS A 52 -3.61 -22.41 -20.85
CA LYS A 52 -2.44 -22.47 -19.97
C LYS A 52 -1.24 -21.75 -20.60
N ARG A 53 -0.90 -22.06 -21.85
CA ARG A 53 0.21 -21.41 -22.57
C ARG A 53 -0.01 -19.91 -22.74
N VAL A 54 -1.24 -19.49 -23.06
CA VAL A 54 -1.57 -18.06 -23.20
C VAL A 54 -1.46 -17.35 -21.85
N ARG A 55 -1.94 -17.93 -20.75
CA ARG A 55 -1.79 -17.37 -19.40
C ARG A 55 -0.33 -17.27 -19.01
N GLU A 56 0.46 -18.32 -19.23
CA GLU A 56 1.90 -18.30 -18.99
C GLU A 56 2.57 -17.19 -19.81
N PHE A 57 2.24 -17.04 -21.09
CA PHE A 57 2.76 -15.97 -21.93
C PHE A 57 2.42 -14.59 -21.35
N VAL A 58 1.14 -14.32 -21.05
CA VAL A 58 0.66 -13.02 -20.55
C VAL A 58 1.25 -12.70 -19.19
N TYR A 59 1.15 -13.62 -18.24
CA TYR A 59 1.48 -13.40 -16.83
C TYR A 59 2.92 -13.78 -16.44
N ARG A 60 3.77 -14.19 -17.39
CA ARG A 60 5.22 -14.45 -17.14
C ARG A 60 5.92 -13.32 -16.39
N GLN A 61 5.53 -12.08 -16.66
CA GLN A 61 6.07 -10.89 -16.01
C GLN A 61 4.90 -10.15 -15.34
N PRO A 62 4.83 -10.10 -14.00
CA PRO A 62 3.69 -9.55 -13.26
C PRO A 62 3.71 -8.01 -13.22
N VAL A 63 4.14 -7.38 -14.31
CA VAL A 63 4.18 -5.92 -14.47
C VAL A 63 2.99 -5.52 -15.33
N LYS A 64 2.15 -4.62 -14.83
CA LYS A 64 0.87 -4.31 -15.48
C LYS A 64 1.02 -3.77 -16.91
N THR A 65 1.98 -2.88 -17.16
CA THR A 65 2.27 -2.37 -18.51
C THR A 65 2.61 -3.48 -19.49
N ILE A 66 3.43 -4.44 -19.07
CA ILE A 66 3.83 -5.60 -19.88
C ILE A 66 2.64 -6.52 -20.14
N ILE A 67 1.82 -6.78 -19.11
CA ILE A 67 0.59 -7.58 -19.23
C ILE A 67 -0.37 -6.94 -20.23
N ASP A 68 -0.67 -5.64 -20.07
CA ASP A 68 -1.57 -4.89 -20.95
C ASP A 68 -1.06 -4.91 -22.40
N ASN A 69 0.26 -4.79 -22.63
CA ASN A 69 0.89 -4.90 -23.95
C ASN A 69 0.71 -6.30 -24.55
N LYS A 70 0.95 -7.36 -23.78
CA LYS A 70 0.75 -8.74 -24.24
C LYS A 70 -0.71 -9.02 -24.59
N ILE A 71 -1.64 -8.55 -23.77
CA ILE A 71 -3.08 -8.65 -24.05
C ILE A 71 -3.42 -7.85 -25.32
N ALA A 72 -2.83 -6.68 -25.50
CA ALA A 72 -3.05 -5.87 -26.69
C ALA A 72 -2.59 -6.59 -27.97
N HIS A 73 -1.55 -7.44 -27.95
CA HIS A 73 -1.18 -8.28 -29.10
C HIS A 73 -2.23 -9.36 -29.43
N LEU A 74 -3.07 -9.73 -28.46
CA LEU A 74 -4.14 -10.71 -28.61
C LEU A 74 -5.48 -10.09 -29.06
N ILE A 75 -5.55 -8.76 -29.22
CA ILE A 75 -6.77 -8.04 -29.61
C ILE A 75 -6.51 -7.30 -30.92
N GLU A 76 -7.48 -7.26 -31.82
CA GLU A 76 -7.46 -6.39 -33.00
C GLU A 76 -8.56 -5.35 -32.89
N VAL A 77 -8.21 -4.10 -33.19
CA VAL A 77 -9.12 -2.96 -33.13
C VAL A 77 -9.66 -2.73 -34.54
N LYS A 78 -10.98 -2.85 -34.71
CA LYS A 78 -11.67 -2.54 -35.97
C LYS A 78 -12.45 -1.25 -35.82
N HIS A 79 -12.13 -0.26 -36.65
CA HIS A 79 -12.90 0.96 -36.75
C HIS A 79 -14.16 0.70 -37.59
N PRO A 80 -15.34 1.19 -37.16
CA PRO A 80 -16.57 1.02 -37.93
C PRO A 80 -16.44 1.72 -39.29
N LYS A 81 -16.68 0.97 -40.38
CA LYS A 81 -16.56 1.48 -41.77
C LYS A 81 -17.51 2.65 -42.08
N ARG A 82 -18.65 2.73 -41.39
CA ARG A 82 -19.67 3.75 -41.61
C ARG A 82 -19.75 4.67 -40.39
N LYS A 83 -19.44 5.95 -40.58
CA LYS A 83 -19.84 7.01 -39.65
C LYS A 83 -21.36 7.18 -39.82
N LYS A 84 -22.14 6.98 -38.76
CA LYS A 84 -23.53 7.47 -38.79
C LYS A 84 -23.47 8.99 -38.92
N SER A 85 -24.29 9.58 -39.78
CA SER A 85 -24.36 11.02 -39.99
C SER A 85 -24.56 11.72 -38.65
N GLU A 86 -23.73 12.72 -38.39
CA GLU A 86 -23.80 13.63 -37.25
C GLU A 86 -25.12 14.39 -37.31
N GLU A 87 -26.05 14.09 -36.40
CA GLU A 87 -27.18 15.00 -36.18
C GLU A 87 -27.48 15.21 -34.69
N THR A 88 -26.64 14.71 -33.78
CA THR A 88 -26.74 15.05 -32.34
C THR A 88 -25.36 15.19 -31.71
N LEU A 89 -24.96 16.46 -31.60
CA LEU A 89 -23.69 17.06 -31.17
C LEU A 89 -23.25 16.80 -29.71
N THR A 90 -23.42 15.60 -29.18
CA THR A 90 -22.89 15.26 -27.84
C THR A 90 -21.89 14.13 -27.91
N ASN A 91 -20.66 14.40 -28.35
CA ASN A 91 -19.39 13.71 -28.05
C ASN A 91 -19.47 12.21 -27.66
N LYS A 92 -20.27 11.41 -28.36
CA LYS A 92 -20.35 9.98 -28.12
C LYS A 92 -19.19 9.35 -28.86
N GLY A 93 -18.08 9.19 -28.13
CA GLY A 93 -16.84 8.59 -28.63
C GLY A 93 -17.13 7.36 -29.49
N GLN A 94 -16.45 7.28 -30.64
CA GLN A 94 -16.68 6.24 -31.64
C GLN A 94 -16.70 4.85 -30.97
N ALA A 95 -17.77 4.10 -31.19
CA ALA A 95 -17.87 2.73 -30.70
C ALA A 95 -16.80 1.89 -31.41
N ILE A 96 -15.76 1.52 -30.67
CA ILE A 96 -14.68 0.66 -31.15
C ILE A 96 -15.15 -0.79 -31.14
N ARG A 97 -14.96 -1.52 -32.25
CA ARG A 97 -15.14 -2.98 -32.27
C ARG A 97 -13.80 -3.65 -31.98
N LEU A 98 -13.82 -4.64 -31.09
CA LEU A 98 -12.65 -5.44 -30.76
C LEU A 98 -12.88 -6.88 -31.19
N ASP A 99 -11.91 -7.43 -31.93
CA ASP A 99 -11.83 -8.85 -32.25
C ASP A 99 -10.76 -9.48 -31.35
N TYR A 100 -11.07 -10.67 -30.80
CA TYR A 100 -10.26 -11.32 -29.77
C TYR A 100 -9.61 -12.59 -30.31
N PHE A 101 -8.33 -12.78 -30.05
CA PHE A 101 -7.57 -13.91 -30.56
C PHE A 101 -6.88 -14.67 -29.43
N LEU A 102 -6.95 -16.00 -29.48
CA LEU A 102 -6.11 -16.88 -28.67
C LEU A 102 -5.11 -17.60 -29.57
N ARG A 103 -4.01 -18.09 -28.99
CA ARG A 103 -3.02 -18.90 -29.72
C ARG A 103 -3.21 -20.36 -29.37
N ASN A 104 -3.30 -21.21 -30.39
CA ASN A 104 -3.28 -22.66 -30.23
C ASN A 104 -1.84 -23.13 -29.91
N ILE A 105 -1.67 -24.38 -29.51
CA ILE A 105 -0.42 -25.15 -29.41
C ILE A 105 0.42 -25.00 -30.69
N ASN A 106 -0.23 -24.99 -31.86
CA ASN A 106 0.40 -24.80 -33.18
C ASN A 106 0.79 -23.34 -33.46
N SER A 107 0.56 -22.43 -32.51
CA SER A 107 0.77 -20.98 -32.65
C SER A 107 -0.17 -20.25 -33.62
N ASP A 108 -1.21 -20.93 -34.12
CA ASP A 108 -2.26 -20.32 -34.93
C ASP A 108 -3.13 -19.37 -34.13
N ARG A 109 -3.62 -18.30 -34.79
CA ARG A 109 -4.51 -17.30 -34.16
C ARG A 109 -5.97 -17.75 -34.32
N LEU A 110 -6.57 -18.19 -33.23
CA LEU A 110 -7.98 -18.56 -33.15
C LEU A 110 -8.83 -17.34 -32.83
N LEU A 111 -9.78 -17.00 -33.69
CA LEU A 111 -10.74 -15.93 -33.43
C LEU A 111 -11.79 -16.41 -32.43
N VAL A 112 -11.91 -15.75 -31.28
CA VAL A 112 -12.80 -16.17 -30.19
C VAL A 112 -13.80 -15.09 -29.79
N CYS A 113 -14.88 -15.49 -29.13
CA CYS A 113 -15.84 -14.56 -28.57
C CYS A 113 -15.27 -13.87 -27.32
N GLN A 114 -15.82 -12.71 -26.98
CA GLN A 114 -15.40 -11.95 -25.80
C GLN A 114 -15.52 -12.76 -24.50
N LYS A 115 -16.59 -13.55 -24.34
CA LYS A 115 -16.83 -14.33 -23.11
C LYS A 115 -15.75 -15.38 -22.90
N THR A 116 -15.39 -16.12 -23.95
CA THR A 116 -14.31 -17.11 -23.91
C THR A 116 -12.97 -16.45 -23.61
N PHE A 117 -12.67 -15.31 -24.25
CA PHE A 117 -11.43 -14.58 -24.01
C PHE A 117 -11.31 -14.07 -22.56
N LEU A 118 -12.41 -13.53 -22.00
CA LEU A 118 -12.48 -13.10 -20.60
C LEU A 118 -12.29 -14.27 -19.62
N ALA A 119 -12.96 -15.39 -19.88
CA ALA A 119 -12.83 -16.61 -19.06
C ALA A 119 -11.41 -17.20 -19.16
N ALA A 120 -10.84 -17.21 -20.36
CA ALA A 120 -9.49 -17.71 -20.62
C ALA A 120 -8.45 -16.89 -19.86
N LEU A 121 -8.53 -15.56 -19.84
CA LEU A 121 -7.53 -14.74 -19.15
C LEU A 121 -7.86 -14.39 -17.69
N LYS A 122 -9.08 -14.67 -17.20
CA LYS A 122 -9.62 -14.19 -15.91
C LYS A 122 -9.52 -12.65 -15.75
N ILE A 123 -9.80 -11.91 -16.83
CA ILE A 123 -9.73 -10.43 -16.85
C ILE A 123 -11.15 -9.85 -16.91
N SER A 124 -11.35 -8.67 -16.31
CA SER A 124 -12.63 -7.95 -16.40
C SER A 124 -12.86 -7.31 -17.77
N GLN A 125 -14.13 -7.23 -18.18
CA GLN A 125 -14.52 -6.55 -19.43
C GLN A 125 -14.02 -5.10 -19.48
N ARG A 126 -14.09 -4.39 -18.35
CA ARG A 126 -13.65 -2.99 -18.24
C ARG A 126 -12.16 -2.83 -18.56
N ASN A 127 -11.33 -3.77 -18.12
CA ASN A 127 -9.89 -3.74 -18.38
C ASN A 127 -9.60 -3.92 -19.88
N ILE A 128 -10.24 -4.90 -20.52
CA ILE A 128 -10.09 -5.16 -21.95
C ILE A 128 -10.53 -3.96 -22.79
N LEU A 129 -11.67 -3.35 -22.48
CA LEU A 129 -12.13 -2.14 -23.17
C LEU A 129 -11.17 -0.97 -23.00
N THR A 130 -10.56 -0.84 -21.82
CA THR A 130 -9.56 0.21 -21.56
C THR A 130 -8.30 -0.03 -22.40
N ILE A 131 -7.82 -1.28 -22.48
CA ILE A 131 -6.68 -1.66 -23.32
C ILE A 131 -7.00 -1.43 -24.81
N GLY A 132 -8.20 -1.82 -25.26
CA GLY A 132 -8.66 -1.62 -26.62
C GLY A 132 -8.72 -0.14 -27.02
N LYS A 133 -9.22 0.74 -26.14
CA LYS A 133 -9.21 2.19 -26.36
C LYS A 133 -7.79 2.74 -26.49
N LYS A 134 -6.91 2.40 -25.54
CA LYS A 134 -5.50 2.79 -25.58
C LYS A 134 -4.77 2.31 -26.84
N LYS A 135 -5.07 1.08 -27.27
CA LYS A 135 -4.53 0.51 -28.51
C LYS A 135 -5.03 1.27 -29.73
N ALA A 136 -6.31 1.66 -29.77
CA ALA A 136 -6.87 2.49 -30.83
C ALA A 136 -6.23 3.89 -30.89
N GLU A 137 -5.88 4.45 -29.74
CA GLU A 137 -5.15 5.72 -29.61
C GLU A 137 -3.64 5.60 -29.95
N GLY A 138 -3.13 4.38 -30.16
CA GLY A 138 -1.71 4.12 -30.44
C GLY A 138 -0.77 4.24 -29.23
N GLN A 139 -1.30 4.41 -28.01
CA GLN A 139 -0.50 4.57 -26.79
C GLN A 139 -0.96 3.61 -25.69
N ILE A 140 -0.24 2.51 -25.50
CA ILE A 140 -0.41 1.66 -24.31
C ILE A 140 0.51 2.19 -23.21
N ILE A 141 0.27 3.45 -22.81
CA ILE A 141 0.96 4.05 -21.67
C ILE A 141 0.06 3.86 -20.45
N GLU A 142 0.63 3.33 -19.37
CA GLU A 142 -0.06 3.25 -18.10
C GLU A 142 0.02 4.58 -17.36
N ARG A 143 -1.10 5.30 -17.29
CA ARG A 143 -1.22 6.57 -16.55
C ARG A 143 -1.77 6.40 -15.12
N ARG A 144 -2.12 5.16 -14.71
CA ARG A 144 -2.73 4.86 -13.41
C ARG A 144 -1.66 4.35 -12.44
N GLY A 145 -1.75 4.76 -11.18
CA GLY A 145 -0.87 4.24 -10.13
C GLY A 145 0.61 4.61 -10.25
N GLY A 146 0.98 5.48 -11.22
CA GLY A 146 2.31 6.07 -11.25
C GLY A 146 2.57 6.85 -9.97
N ASP A 147 3.83 6.92 -9.58
CA ASP A 147 4.24 7.63 -8.38
C ASP A 147 4.04 9.14 -8.52
N ARG A 148 2.87 9.61 -8.10
CA ARG A 148 2.51 11.04 -8.12
C ARG A 148 3.14 11.80 -6.97
N ARG A 149 3.60 11.09 -5.93
CA ARG A 149 4.10 11.71 -4.70
C ARG A 149 5.61 11.83 -4.68
N SER A 150 6.38 10.88 -5.23
CA SER A 150 7.85 11.02 -5.24
C SER A 150 8.32 12.25 -5.99
N LYS A 151 7.74 12.51 -7.17
CA LYS A 151 8.05 13.73 -7.94
C LYS A 151 7.68 15.00 -7.18
N LYS A 152 6.57 14.99 -6.44
CA LYS A 152 6.12 16.15 -5.63
C LYS A 152 7.16 16.55 -4.59
N TYR A 153 7.92 15.60 -4.06
CA TYR A 153 8.92 15.82 -3.01
C TYR A 153 10.36 15.65 -3.49
N GLU A 154 10.59 15.56 -4.80
CA GLU A 154 11.91 15.28 -5.36
C GLU A 154 12.87 16.44 -5.11
N GLU A 155 12.39 17.68 -5.27
CA GLU A 155 13.14 18.89 -4.92
C GLU A 155 13.45 18.95 -3.42
N GLN A 156 12.47 18.68 -2.55
CA GLN A 156 12.68 18.66 -1.09
C GLN A 156 13.68 17.58 -0.69
N LYS A 157 13.58 16.39 -1.28
CA LYS A 157 14.52 15.28 -1.07
C LYS A 157 15.93 15.65 -1.52
N ASN A 158 16.07 16.34 -2.65
CA ASN A 158 17.36 16.84 -3.13
C ASN A 158 17.91 17.94 -2.22
N SER A 159 17.05 18.82 -1.69
CA SER A 159 17.43 19.83 -0.70
C SER A 159 17.93 19.20 0.60
N VAL A 160 17.22 18.21 1.13
CA VAL A 160 17.63 17.45 2.33
C VAL A 160 18.94 16.70 2.09
N LYS A 161 19.11 16.07 0.92
CA LYS A 161 20.38 15.42 0.56
C LYS A 161 21.55 16.41 0.52
N LYS A 162 21.36 17.58 -0.10
CA LYS A 162 22.38 18.65 -0.11
C LYS A 162 22.69 19.13 1.30
N PHE A 163 21.67 19.35 2.12
CA PHE A 163 21.82 19.75 3.52
C PHE A 163 22.64 18.73 4.30
N ILE A 164 22.29 17.44 4.24
CA ILE A 164 23.03 16.36 4.92
C ILE A 164 24.47 16.27 4.41
N GLY A 165 24.69 16.41 3.09
CA GLY A 165 26.04 16.40 2.52
C GLY A 165 26.93 17.55 2.97
N ASN A 166 26.34 18.67 3.41
CA ASN A 166 27.06 19.82 3.94
C ASN A 166 27.30 19.73 5.46
N LEU A 167 26.72 18.74 6.15
CA LEU A 167 26.99 18.54 7.57
C LEU A 167 28.38 17.92 7.73
N HIS A 168 29.34 18.74 8.15
CA HIS A 168 30.62 18.24 8.61
C HIS A 168 30.43 17.63 10.00
N ALA A 169 30.86 16.37 10.17
CA ALA A 169 30.95 15.77 11.48
C ALA A 169 32.02 16.53 12.27
N SER A 170 31.62 17.49 13.09
CA SER A 170 32.48 18.04 14.11
C SER A 170 32.65 16.96 15.17
N GLU A 171 33.88 16.48 15.37
CA GLU A 171 34.24 15.66 16.53
C GLU A 171 33.63 16.31 17.78
N SER A 172 32.85 15.54 18.54
CA SER A 172 32.21 16.01 19.76
C SER A 172 33.28 16.30 20.81
N HIS A 173 33.86 17.49 20.74
CA HIS A 173 34.85 17.95 21.70
C HIS A 173 34.15 18.27 23.03
N TYR A 174 34.32 17.34 23.98
CA TYR A 174 34.14 17.44 25.43
C TYR A 174 32.70 17.38 26.01
N ASN A 175 32.43 16.29 26.72
CA ASN A 175 31.78 16.19 28.05
C ASN A 175 30.61 17.14 28.38
N GLN A 176 29.74 17.44 27.44
CA GLN A 176 28.49 18.16 27.70
C GLN A 176 27.34 17.28 27.22
N VAL A 177 26.60 16.72 28.18
CA VAL A 177 25.41 15.91 27.91
C VAL A 177 24.29 16.86 27.51
N PHE A 178 24.10 17.00 26.21
CA PHE A 178 22.98 17.74 25.65
C PHE A 178 21.81 16.81 25.39
N TYR A 179 20.59 17.22 25.74
CA TYR A 179 19.37 16.53 25.33
C TYR A 179 18.55 17.39 24.37
N ARG A 180 17.80 16.69 23.53
CA ARG A 180 16.85 17.30 22.60
C ARG A 180 15.50 17.38 23.30
N THR A 181 14.94 18.58 23.38
CA THR A 181 13.58 18.78 23.89
C THR A 181 12.57 18.49 22.78
N ASP A 182 11.44 17.89 23.12
CA ASP A 182 10.42 17.45 22.14
C ASP A 182 9.83 18.59 21.30
N ASN A 183 9.95 19.83 21.78
CA ASN A 183 9.33 21.00 21.16
C ASN A 183 10.30 21.93 20.41
N ASP A 184 11.60 21.62 20.29
CA ASP A 184 12.52 22.55 19.62
C ASP A 184 13.76 21.92 18.97
N THR A 185 14.32 22.63 17.98
CA THR A 185 15.59 22.26 17.29
C THR A 185 16.84 22.54 18.13
N LYS A 186 16.67 22.95 19.39
CA LYS A 186 17.74 23.41 20.26
C LYS A 186 18.13 22.33 21.26
N TYR A 187 19.44 22.13 21.39
CA TYR A 187 20.04 21.30 22.42
C TYR A 187 20.15 22.10 23.73
N GLN A 188 19.68 21.53 24.83
CA GLN A 188 19.87 22.10 26.16
C GLN A 188 20.85 21.25 26.97
N ASN A 189 21.71 21.91 27.75
CA ASN A 189 22.67 21.24 28.62
C ASN A 189 21.97 20.82 29.93
N TYR A 190 22.19 19.58 30.37
CA TYR A 190 21.67 19.05 31.65
C TYR A 190 22.20 19.80 32.87
N LEU A 191 23.43 20.33 32.78
CA LEU A 191 24.15 20.89 33.91
C LEU A 191 24.25 22.41 33.78
N LYS A 192 24.14 23.10 34.92
CA LYS A 192 24.50 24.52 34.97
C LYS A 192 25.97 24.66 34.57
N ARG A 193 26.31 25.76 33.91
CA ARG A 193 27.69 26.05 33.48
C ARG A 193 28.66 25.90 34.67
N GLY A 194 29.61 24.98 34.55
CA GLY A 194 30.62 24.68 35.58
C GLY A 194 30.27 23.54 36.55
N ALA A 195 29.11 22.89 36.43
CA ALA A 195 28.83 21.65 37.14
C ALA A 195 29.29 20.44 36.32
N GLU A 196 30.01 19.54 36.97
CA GLU A 196 30.44 18.26 36.41
C GLU A 196 29.38 17.18 36.65
N LEU A 197 29.25 16.24 35.71
CA LEU A 197 28.24 15.18 35.78
C LEU A 197 28.44 14.27 37.01
N GLU A 198 29.70 14.06 37.41
CA GLU A 198 30.08 13.24 38.56
C GLU A 198 29.54 13.80 39.89
N ASN A 199 29.32 15.11 39.95
CA ASN A 199 28.79 15.80 41.13
C ASN A 199 27.27 16.00 41.09
N TYR A 200 26.58 15.50 40.05
CA TYR A 200 25.14 15.64 39.93
C TYR A 200 24.41 14.60 40.78
N GLN A 201 23.85 15.05 41.90
CA GLN A 201 22.91 14.25 42.69
C GLN A 201 21.48 14.56 42.23
N PRO A 202 20.80 13.63 41.53
CA PRO A 202 19.42 13.86 41.10
C PRO A 202 18.54 14.07 42.33
N LYS A 203 17.82 15.19 42.37
CA LYS A 203 16.81 15.41 43.40
C LYS A 203 15.73 14.35 43.26
N GLN A 204 15.44 13.66 44.35
CA GLN A 204 14.31 12.74 44.40
C GLN A 204 13.03 13.55 44.19
N ILE A 205 12.29 13.24 43.14
CA ILE A 205 11.00 13.87 42.85
C ILE A 205 9.94 13.04 43.58
N GLU A 206 9.25 13.66 44.53
CA GLU A 206 8.08 13.04 45.16
C GLU A 206 6.98 12.84 44.11
N LEU A 207 6.45 11.61 44.05
CA LEU A 207 5.30 11.28 43.22
C LEU A 207 4.06 11.97 43.78
N ARG A 208 3.78 13.20 43.33
CA ARG A 208 2.60 13.95 43.77
C ARG A 208 1.28 13.41 43.22
N ASN A 209 1.33 12.76 42.06
CA ASN A 209 0.14 12.24 41.40
C ASN A 209 0.11 10.72 41.52
N SER A 210 -1.03 10.19 41.95
CA SER A 210 -1.30 8.76 41.93
C SER A 210 -1.39 8.29 40.48
N ILE A 211 -0.69 7.20 40.15
CA ILE A 211 -0.72 6.64 38.79
C ILE A 211 -2.07 5.91 38.61
N LYS A 212 -2.76 6.09 37.48
CA LYS A 212 -4.03 5.37 37.21
C LYS A 212 -3.78 3.86 37.06
N LYS A 213 -4.70 3.02 37.55
CA LYS A 213 -4.61 1.54 37.52
C LYS A 213 -4.29 1.01 36.10
N ILE A 214 -5.01 1.52 35.10
CA ILE A 214 -4.83 1.18 33.67
C ILE A 214 -3.38 1.37 33.18
N LYS A 215 -2.68 2.42 33.64
CA LYS A 215 -1.30 2.65 33.22
C LYS A 215 -0.35 1.61 33.78
N LEU A 216 -0.62 1.09 34.97
CA LEU A 216 0.20 0.06 35.60
C LEU A 216 0.01 -1.29 34.91
N GLU A 217 -1.23 -1.67 34.58
CA GLU A 217 -1.53 -2.88 33.80
C GLU A 217 -0.86 -2.86 32.43
N ASN A 218 -0.85 -1.70 31.77
CA ASN A 218 -0.13 -1.52 30.52
C ASN A 218 1.38 -1.69 30.69
N VAL A 219 1.96 -1.15 31.77
CA VAL A 219 3.38 -1.31 32.07
C VAL A 219 3.72 -2.78 32.35
N GLU A 220 2.90 -3.49 33.13
CA GLU A 220 3.09 -4.93 33.38
C GLU A 220 3.02 -5.75 32.08
N THR A 221 2.03 -5.45 31.23
CA THR A 221 1.86 -6.10 29.93
C THR A 221 3.07 -5.87 29.02
N LEU A 222 3.62 -4.64 29.02
CA LEU A 222 4.82 -4.31 28.25
C LEU A 222 6.05 -5.04 28.79
N LEU A 223 6.24 -5.09 30.11
CA LEU A 223 7.36 -5.78 30.72
C LEU A 223 7.35 -7.26 30.36
N LYS A 224 6.20 -7.93 30.52
CA LYS A 224 6.00 -9.34 30.12
C LYS A 224 6.26 -9.57 28.63
N LYS A 225 5.94 -8.61 27.76
CA LYS A 225 6.13 -8.74 26.31
C LYS A 225 7.60 -8.67 25.89
N TYR A 226 8.41 -7.86 26.57
CA TYR A 226 9.80 -7.61 26.17
C TYR A 226 10.81 -8.50 26.89
N GLN A 227 10.51 -8.94 28.12
CA GLN A 227 11.36 -9.87 28.88
C GLN A 227 10.50 -10.80 29.73
N GLU A 228 10.71 -12.10 29.58
CA GLU A 228 9.95 -13.13 30.29
C GLU A 228 10.28 -13.14 31.81
N ASP A 229 11.55 -12.92 32.16
CA ASP A 229 12.07 -12.91 33.54
C ASP A 229 12.37 -11.50 34.08
N TRP A 230 11.53 -10.52 33.75
CA TRP A 230 11.77 -9.13 34.16
C TRP A 230 11.73 -8.94 35.69
N GLU A 231 11.07 -9.84 36.43
CA GLU A 231 10.92 -9.77 37.89
C GLU A 231 12.22 -10.02 38.66
N ASP A 232 13.15 -10.78 38.08
CA ASP A 232 14.44 -11.12 38.66
C ASP A 232 15.54 -10.13 38.25
N ASN A 233 15.27 -9.33 37.22
CA ASN A 233 16.22 -8.36 36.71
C ASN A 233 16.21 -7.09 37.58
N GLY A 234 17.34 -6.85 38.27
CA GLY A 234 17.53 -5.70 39.16
C GLY A 234 17.32 -4.34 38.50
N THR A 235 17.40 -4.23 37.17
CA THR A 235 17.09 -2.99 36.46
C THR A 235 15.62 -2.58 36.57
N PHE A 236 14.71 -3.52 36.84
CA PHE A 236 13.28 -3.26 36.98
C PHE A 236 12.77 -3.25 38.43
N ALA A 237 13.67 -3.23 39.41
CA ALA A 237 13.32 -3.22 40.84
C ALA A 237 12.33 -2.09 41.20
N TRP A 238 12.45 -0.92 40.54
CA TRP A 238 11.53 0.20 40.74
C TRP A 238 10.10 -0.13 40.30
N TYR A 239 9.92 -0.75 39.11
CA TYR A 239 8.61 -1.15 38.61
C TYR A 239 7.98 -2.26 39.45
N LYS A 240 8.80 -3.19 39.95
CA LYS A 240 8.38 -4.23 40.89
C LYS A 240 7.83 -3.62 42.18
N ASN A 241 8.54 -2.67 42.78
CA ASN A 241 8.07 -1.96 43.97
C ASN A 241 6.78 -1.17 43.68
N LEU A 242 6.71 -0.49 42.54
CA LEU A 242 5.53 0.27 42.12
C LEU A 242 4.27 -0.60 41.96
N LEU A 243 4.42 -1.82 41.43
CA LEU A 243 3.31 -2.77 41.27
C LEU A 243 2.93 -3.45 42.60
N ASN A 244 3.89 -3.64 43.51
CA ASN A 244 3.66 -4.29 44.81
C ASN A 244 3.02 -3.36 45.85
N GLU A 245 3.40 -2.08 45.90
CA GLU A 245 2.88 -1.09 46.86
C GLU A 245 1.34 -0.93 46.80
N ARG A 246 0.71 -1.29 45.67
CA ARG A 246 -0.74 -1.18 45.48
C ARG A 246 -1.55 -2.46 45.63
N ARG A 247 -0.91 -3.60 45.88
CA ARG A 247 -1.65 -4.82 46.25
C ARG A 247 -2.25 -4.73 47.65
N HIS A 248 -1.89 -3.71 48.44
CA HIS A 248 -2.61 -3.37 49.65
C HIS A 248 -3.95 -2.69 49.31
N PRO A 249 -5.10 -3.29 49.66
CA PRO A 249 -6.41 -2.73 49.39
C PRO A 249 -6.63 -1.50 50.27
N THR A 250 -6.39 -0.32 49.73
CA THR A 250 -7.00 0.90 50.25
C THR A 250 -8.45 0.91 49.78
N GLY A 251 -9.38 0.78 50.72
CA GLY A 251 -10.82 0.63 50.48
C GLY A 251 -11.35 1.59 49.41
N ASP A 252 -12.13 1.00 48.50
CA ASP A 252 -12.62 1.63 47.28
C ASP A 252 -13.64 2.75 47.57
N GLU A 253 -13.33 3.96 47.12
CA GLU A 253 -14.36 4.92 46.71
C GLU A 253 -14.63 4.65 45.22
N GLU A 254 -15.75 3.98 44.93
CA GLU A 254 -16.22 3.69 43.58
C GLU A 254 -16.60 4.99 42.86
N GLU A 255 -15.68 5.50 42.04
CA GLU A 255 -15.98 6.54 41.06
C GLU A 255 -16.64 5.85 39.84
N THR A 256 -17.97 5.76 39.87
CA THR A 256 -18.79 5.20 38.79
C THR A 256 -18.64 6.05 37.52
N CYS A 257 -17.92 5.56 36.51
CA CYS A 257 -17.94 6.14 35.17
C CYS A 257 -19.34 5.98 34.56
N PRO A 258 -19.99 7.05 34.07
CA PRO A 258 -21.28 6.91 33.39
C PRO A 258 -21.09 6.09 32.10
N GLU A 259 -21.81 4.98 32.01
CA GLU A 259 -22.02 4.20 30.79
C GLU A 259 -22.68 5.10 29.74
N SER A 260 -21.96 5.37 28.65
CA SER A 260 -22.55 5.94 27.44
C SER A 260 -22.84 4.80 26.46
N ASP A 261 -23.98 4.17 26.65
CA ASP A 261 -24.63 3.40 25.60
C ASP A 261 -25.28 4.37 24.58
N ASP A 262 -25.34 3.93 23.32
CA ASP A 262 -25.96 4.58 22.16
C ASP A 262 -25.09 5.61 21.39
N VAL A 263 -24.06 5.11 20.71
CA VAL A 263 -23.58 5.73 19.46
C VAL A 263 -23.95 4.80 18.30
N ASP A 264 -25.07 5.15 17.66
CA ASP A 264 -25.59 4.54 16.44
C ASP A 264 -24.59 4.73 15.28
N PRO A 265 -24.04 3.65 14.67
CA PRO A 265 -23.01 3.76 13.63
C PRO A 265 -23.52 4.19 12.24
N GLU A 266 -24.82 4.46 12.05
CA GLU A 266 -25.41 4.54 10.69
C GLU A 266 -25.66 5.94 10.09
N LEU A 267 -25.15 7.04 10.67
CA LEU A 267 -25.12 8.34 9.98
C LEU A 267 -23.72 8.96 9.96
N CYS A 268 -22.98 8.68 8.88
CA CYS A 268 -21.88 9.52 8.43
C CYS A 268 -22.26 10.13 7.08
N ASP A 269 -23.18 11.10 7.12
CA ASP A 269 -23.42 12.02 6.01
C ASP A 269 -22.23 12.97 5.91
N CYS A 270 -21.31 12.65 5.01
CA CYS A 270 -20.25 13.56 4.58
C CYS A 270 -20.88 14.76 3.85
N ALA A 271 -21.34 15.76 4.60
CA ALA A 271 -21.65 17.07 4.06
C ALA A 271 -20.35 17.70 3.54
N GLU A 272 -20.30 17.90 2.22
CA GLU A 272 -19.27 18.70 1.55
C GLU A 272 -19.47 20.16 1.94
N GLU A 273 -18.81 20.63 3.00
CA GLU A 273 -18.70 22.06 3.26
C GLU A 273 -17.70 22.69 2.28
N ASP A 274 -18.28 23.44 1.35
CA ASP A 274 -17.63 24.29 0.36
C ASP A 274 -16.88 25.43 1.08
N ILE A 275 -15.58 25.26 1.35
CA ILE A 275 -14.73 26.33 1.87
C ILE A 275 -14.40 27.29 0.73
N GLY A 276 -15.31 28.23 0.49
CA GLY A 276 -15.08 29.40 -0.34
C GLY A 276 -13.98 30.29 0.26
N LEU A 277 -12.76 30.18 -0.27
CA LEU A 277 -11.70 31.16 -0.09
C LEU A 277 -12.13 32.47 -0.76
N LYS A 278 -12.52 33.46 0.05
CA LYS A 278 -12.55 34.87 -0.38
C LYS A 278 -11.12 35.39 -0.40
N ILE A 279 -10.73 35.94 -1.56
CA ILE A 279 -9.53 36.76 -1.76
C ILE A 279 -9.75 38.12 -1.09
#